data_AF-A0A355T0S8-F1
#
_entry.id   AF-A0A355T0S8-F1
#
_cell.length_a   1.000
_cell.length_b   1.000
_cell.length_c   1.000
_cell.angle_alpha   90.00
_cell.angle_beta   90.00
_cell.angle_gamma   90.00
#
_symmetry.space_group_name_H-M   'P 1'
#
loop_
_entity.id
_entity.type
_entity.pdbx_description
1 polymer ?
#
loop_
_entity_poly.entity_id
_entity_poly.type
_entity_poly.pdbx_seq_one_letter_code
_entity_poly.pdbx_strand_id
1 'polypeptide(L)' 'TSSSDMNSQVKMSFETKEQAIAHAEKHGIAYQVVEPKKGKRSIKAYSDNFKFGRIGQWTH' A
#
# COMPACT_ATOMS: atom_id res chain seq x y z
N THR A 1 -25.71 10.74 11.39
CA THR A 1 -24.83 9.64 11.82
C THR A 1 -23.83 10.18 12.83
N SER A 2 -24.22 10.23 14.11
CA SER A 2 -23.30 10.63 15.19
C SER A 2 -22.66 9.37 15.76
N SER A 3 -21.37 9.17 15.51
CA SER A 3 -20.62 8.10 16.15
C SER A 3 -20.06 8.60 17.48
N SER A 4 -20.37 7.92 18.57
CA SER A 4 -19.86 8.22 19.92
C SER A 4 -18.43 7.68 20.15
N ASP A 5 -17.87 6.96 19.17
CA ASP A 5 -16.54 6.36 19.27
C ASP A 5 -15.44 7.34 18.81
N MET A 6 -14.85 8.03 19.78
CA MET A 6 -13.74 8.97 19.55
C MET A 6 -12.44 8.29 19.09
N ASN A 7 -12.31 6.98 19.30
CA ASN A 7 -11.09 6.23 18.96
C ASN A 7 -11.00 5.83 17.47
N SER A 8 -12.03 6.10 16.68
CA SER A 8 -12.14 5.65 15.29
C SER A 8 -11.12 6.29 14.32
N GLN A 9 -10.40 7.33 14.73
CA GLN A 9 -9.54 8.15 13.85
C GLN A 9 -8.04 8.12 14.21
N VAL A 10 -7.59 7.30 15.15
CA VAL A 10 -6.17 7.27 15.54
C VAL A 10 -5.34 6.53 14.48
N LYS A 11 -4.44 7.24 13.81
CA LYS A 11 -3.45 6.67 12.89
C LYS A 11 -2.04 6.91 13.45
N MET A 12 -1.26 5.85 13.56
CA MET A 12 0.14 5.90 14.02
C MET A 12 1.04 5.29 12.95
N SER A 13 2.14 5.97 12.64
CA SER A 13 3.16 5.51 11.70
C SER A 13 4.38 5.00 12.46
N PHE A 14 4.92 3.86 12.03
CA PHE A 14 6.14 3.25 12.57
C PHE A 14 7.15 3.05 11.45
N GLU A 15 8.44 3.05 11.81
CA GLU A 15 9.53 2.81 10.84
C GLU A 15 9.65 1.33 10.44
N THR A 16 9.34 0.43 11.38
CA THR A 16 9.47 -1.02 11.22
C THR A 16 8.20 -1.73 11.60
N LYS A 17 7.97 -2.91 10.99
CA LYS A 17 6.80 -3.74 11.29
C LYS A 17 6.87 -4.28 12.71
N GLU A 18 8.08 -4.57 13.20
CA GLU A 18 8.33 -5.11 14.54
C GLU A 18 7.93 -4.10 15.62
N GLN A 19 8.23 -2.81 15.44
CA GLN A 19 7.81 -1.76 16.36
C GLN A 19 6.28 -1.62 16.42
N ALA A 20 5.60 -1.70 15.26
CA ALA A 20 4.15 -1.64 15.21
C ALA A 20 3.49 -2.82 15.95
N ILE A 21 4.03 -4.03 15.78
CA ILE A 21 3.55 -5.24 16.46
C ILE A 21 3.78 -5.14 17.98
N ALA A 22 4.98 -4.77 18.41
CA ALA A 22 5.30 -4.64 19.83
C ALA A 22 4.44 -3.58 20.54
N HIS A 23 4.09 -2.49 19.84
CA HIS A 23 3.16 -1.50 20.38
C HIS A 23 1.74 -2.06 20.51
N ALA A 24 1.23 -2.75 19.48
CA ALA A 24 -0.09 -3.38 19.54
C ALA A 24 -0.18 -4.43 20.67
N GLU A 25 0.85 -5.27 20.83
CA GLU A 25 0.94 -6.26 21.91
C GLU A 25 0.98 -5.60 23.30
N LYS A 26 1.81 -4.56 23.49
CA LYS A 26 1.89 -3.82 24.76
C LYS A 26 0.56 -3.19 25.18
N HIS A 27 -0.22 -2.73 24.21
CA HIS A 27 -1.51 -2.11 24.46
C HIS A 27 -2.69 -3.10 24.40
N GLY A 28 -2.43 -4.39 24.16
CA GLY A 28 -3.47 -5.41 24.06
C GLY A 28 -4.43 -5.20 22.88
N ILE A 29 -3.98 -4.56 21.81
CA ILE A 29 -4.79 -4.21 20.64
C ILE A 29 -4.73 -5.35 19.63
N ALA A 30 -5.88 -5.85 19.19
CA ALA A 30 -5.95 -6.80 18.09
C ALA A 30 -5.43 -6.13 16.80
N TYR A 31 -4.43 -6.74 16.16
CA TYR A 31 -3.78 -6.20 14.98
C TYR A 31 -3.81 -7.18 13.81
N GLN A 32 -3.75 -6.64 12.59
CA GLN A 32 -3.56 -7.42 11.37
C GLN A 32 -2.33 -6.88 10.63
N VAL A 33 -1.37 -7.76 10.34
CA VAL A 33 -0.17 -7.40 9.58
C VAL A 33 -0.48 -7.48 8.09
N VAL A 34 -0.40 -6.34 7.40
CA VAL A 34 -0.48 -6.27 5.93
C VAL A 34 0.93 -6.05 5.41
N GLU A 35 1.47 -7.02 4.67
CA GLU A 35 2.80 -6.88 4.10
C GLU A 35 2.84 -5.75 3.06
N PRO A 36 3.91 -4.93 3.06
CA PRO A 36 4.05 -3.87 2.07
C PRO A 36 4.15 -4.49 0.68
N LYS A 37 3.14 -4.24 -0.16
CA LYS A 37 3.21 -4.59 -1.58
C LYS A 37 4.32 -3.78 -2.23
N LYS A 38 5.48 -4.41 -2.44
CA LYS A 38 6.55 -3.85 -3.27
C LYS A 38 5.96 -3.57 -4.65
N GLY A 39 5.78 -2.29 -4.95
CA GLY A 39 5.29 -1.85 -6.25
C GLY A 39 6.19 -2.42 -7.34
N LYS A 40 5.62 -3.19 -8.27
CA LYS A 40 6.36 -3.62 -9.45
C LYS A 40 6.75 -2.36 -10.22
N ARG A 41 8.06 -2.07 -10.31
CA ARG A 41 8.55 -1.00 -11.16
C ARG A 41 8.35 -1.41 -12.61
N SER A 42 7.26 -0.92 -13.22
CA SER A 42 7.06 -1.04 -14.65
C SER A 42 7.89 0.05 -15.32
N ILE A 43 9.02 -0.33 -15.91
CA ILE A 43 9.76 0.55 -16.81
C ILE A 43 8.89 0.68 -18.07
N LYS A 44 8.22 1.82 -18.24
CA LYS A 44 7.47 2.15 -19.45
C LYS A 44 8.21 3.29 -20.14
N ALA A 45 8.81 3.01 -21.29
CA ALA A 45 9.33 4.07 -22.15
C ALA A 45 8.26 4.46 -23.18
N TYR A 46 8.13 5.75 -23.47
CA TYR A 46 7.22 6.22 -24.52
C TYR A 46 7.61 5.68 -25.90
N SER A 47 8.91 5.47 -26.14
CA SER A 47 9.45 4.83 -27.35
C SER A 47 8.93 3.41 -27.56
N ASP A 48 8.63 2.67 -26.49
CA ASP A 48 8.09 1.31 -26.58
C ASP A 48 6.67 1.27 -27.15
N ASN A 49 5.98 2.42 -27.27
CA ASN A 49 4.66 2.51 -27.88
C ASN A 49 4.71 2.40 -29.42
N PHE A 50 5.84 2.72 -30.06
CA PHE A 50 5.98 2.78 -31.52
C PHE A 50 6.89 1.69 -32.11
N LYS A 51 7.32 0.71 -31.31
CA LYS A 51 8.25 -0.34 -31.76
C LYS A 51 7.59 -1.26 -32.80
N PHE A 52 8.28 -1.50 -33.92
CA PHE A 52 7.76 -2.18 -35.12
C PHE A 52 7.31 -3.66 -34.96
N GLY A 53 7.41 -4.24 -33.76
CA GLY A 53 7.03 -5.63 -33.44
C GLY A 53 6.12 -5.77 -32.22
N ARG A 54 5.45 -4.70 -31.79
CA ARG A 54 4.52 -4.76 -30.66
C ARG A 54 3.21 -5.47 -31.08
N ILE A 55 2.88 -6.58 -30.42
CA ILE A 55 1.62 -7.30 -30.61
C ILE A 55 0.56 -6.59 -29.74
N GLY A 56 -0.07 -5.54 -30.29
CA GLY A 56 -1.16 -4.80 -29.66
C GLY A 56 -1.27 -3.37 -30.18
N GLN A 57 -2.36 -3.05 -30.87
CA GLN A 57 -2.66 -1.71 -31.36
C GLN A 57 -2.94 -0.77 -30.19
N TRP A 58 -2.34 0.43 -30.22
CA TRP A 58 -2.76 1.55 -29.36
C TRP A 58 -3.90 2.28 -30.07
N THR A 59 -5.07 1.63 -30.14
CA THR A 59 -6.27 2.33 -30.61
C THR A 59 -6.70 3.33 -29.54
N HIS A 60 -7.00 4.57 -29.98
CA HIS A 60 -7.44 5.68 -29.15
C HIS A 60 -8.68 5.35 -28.32
#